data_AF-A0A0Q3JEK7-F1
#
_entry.id   AF-A0A0Q3JEK7-F1
#
_cell.length_a   1.000
_cell.length_b   1.000
_cell.length_c   1.000
_cell.angle_alpha   90.00
_cell.angle_beta   90.00
_cell.angle_gamma   90.00
#
_symmetry.space_group_name_H-M   'P 1'
#
loop_
_entity.id
_entity.type
_entity.pdbx_description
1 polymer ?
#
loop_
_entity_poly.entity_id
_entity_poly.type
_entity_poly.pdbx_seq_one_letter_code
_entity_poly.pdbx_strand_id
1 'polypeptide(L)'
;MVLVSVDMEGKAWNWINVPEGCFHYVGTIGLSQGCLHYATTITPVRGDSTLGLENHDSKEWVLKDSLSIHKLFIDNPLSIDHPESDYHTVGIHPDCDTLFLVPKRGASLASYDMRHQIFCNILDLEKGCLSRHLPYVPLFSESLADADGQ
;
A
#
# COMPACT_ATOMS: atom_id res chain seq x y z
N MET A 1 -5.65 -11.85 10.37
CA MET A 1 -5.01 -10.55 10.66
C MET A 1 -6.10 -9.54 10.97
N VAL A 2 -5.86 -8.62 11.90
CA VAL A 2 -6.82 -7.56 12.27
C VAL A 2 -6.17 -6.21 12.11
N LEU A 3 -6.92 -5.24 11.61
CA LEU A 3 -6.54 -3.84 11.63
C LEU A 3 -7.12 -3.20 12.88
N VAL A 4 -6.30 -2.44 13.60
CA VAL A 4 -6.71 -1.76 14.83
C VAL A 4 -6.71 -0.26 14.56
N SER A 5 -7.84 0.36 14.89
CA SER A 5 -7.98 1.81 14.93
C SER A 5 -8.14 2.24 16.38
N VAL A 6 -7.47 3.34 16.73
CA VAL A 6 -7.52 3.94 18.06
C VAL A 6 -7.82 5.43 17.88
N ASP A 7 -8.63 5.99 18.77
CA ASP A 7 -8.83 7.44 18.78
C ASP A 7 -7.54 8.19 19.16
N MET A 8 -7.51 9.50 18.92
CA MET A 8 -6.34 10.33 19.24
C MET A 8 -6.02 10.37 20.74
N GLU A 9 -6.98 10.05 21.60
CA GLU A 9 -6.82 10.05 23.06
C GLU A 9 -6.36 8.69 23.62
N GLY A 10 -6.31 7.64 22.79
CA GLY A 10 -6.01 6.26 23.20
C GLY A 10 -7.15 5.53 23.91
N LYS A 11 -8.38 6.06 23.93
CA LYS A 11 -9.48 5.59 24.78
C LYS A 11 -10.43 4.64 24.08
N ALA A 12 -10.79 4.93 22.83
CA ALA A 12 -11.65 4.09 22.01
C ALA A 12 -10.81 3.26 21.04
N TRP A 13 -11.09 1.96 21.00
CA TRP A 13 -10.42 0.98 20.15
C TRP A 13 -11.45 0.27 19.28
N ASN A 14 -11.14 0.12 17.99
CA ASN A 14 -12.00 -0.60 17.06
C ASN A 14 -11.17 -1.58 16.23
N TRP A 15 -11.66 -2.82 16.17
CA TRP A 15 -11.00 -3.95 15.54
C TRP A 15 -11.72 -4.26 14.23
N ILE A 16 -10.98 -4.25 13.14
CA ILE A 16 -11.50 -4.49 11.80
C ILE A 16 -10.87 -5.78 11.30
N ASN A 17 -11.71 -6.78 11.00
CA ASN A 17 -11.23 -8.04 10.44
C ASN A 17 -10.78 -7.80 9.01
N VAL A 18 -9.56 -8.23 8.68
CA VAL A 18 -9.08 -8.20 7.30
C VAL A 18 -9.53 -9.50 6.60
N PRO A 19 -10.08 -9.43 5.37
CA PRO A 19 -10.55 -10.57 4.59
C PRO A 19 -9.55 -11.73 4.48
N GLU A 20 -10.11 -12.92 4.34
CA GLU A 20 -9.38 -14.17 4.16
C GLU A 20 -8.52 -14.13 2.89
N GLY A 21 -7.31 -14.70 2.94
CA GLY A 21 -6.35 -14.70 1.81
C GLY A 21 -5.31 -13.57 1.85
N CYS A 22 -5.51 -12.54 2.67
CA CYS A 22 -4.53 -11.46 2.87
C CYS A 22 -3.45 -11.77 3.92
N PHE A 23 -3.31 -13.03 4.36
CA PHE A 23 -2.65 -13.39 5.61
C PHE A 23 -1.14 -13.68 5.53
N HIS A 24 -0.59 -13.81 4.33
CA HIS A 24 0.79 -14.26 4.19
C HIS A 24 1.83 -13.13 4.32
N TYR A 25 1.41 -11.86 4.30
CA TYR A 25 2.33 -10.72 4.34
C TYR A 25 1.75 -9.51 5.08
N VAL A 26 2.63 -8.75 5.74
CA VAL A 26 2.28 -7.43 6.32
C VAL A 26 1.91 -6.50 5.16
N GLY A 27 0.66 -6.08 5.08
CA GLY A 27 0.21 -5.11 4.10
C GLY A 27 0.37 -3.67 4.55
N THR A 28 0.20 -2.76 3.61
CA THR A 28 0.25 -1.31 3.79
C THR A 28 -1.16 -0.76 3.90
N ILE A 29 -1.37 0.11 4.89
CA ILE A 29 -2.58 0.89 5.04
C ILE A 29 -2.34 2.32 4.57
N GLY A 30 -3.37 2.93 3.98
CA GLY A 30 -3.34 4.32 3.57
C GLY A 30 -4.74 4.89 3.42
N LEU A 31 -4.87 6.19 3.56
CA LEU A 31 -6.11 6.89 3.20
C LEU A 31 -6.00 7.31 1.74
N SER A 32 -7.02 7.00 0.95
CA SER A 32 -7.16 7.51 -0.42
C SER A 32 -8.60 7.89 -0.67
N GLN A 33 -8.83 9.07 -1.25
CA GLN A 33 -10.17 9.55 -1.64
C GLN A 33 -11.22 9.49 -0.49
N GLY A 34 -10.77 9.71 0.74
CA GLY A 34 -11.62 9.67 1.93
C GLY A 34 -11.94 8.26 2.45
N CYS A 35 -11.38 7.21 1.85
CA CYS A 35 -11.59 5.82 2.24
C CYS A 35 -10.30 5.20 2.76
N LEU A 36 -10.45 4.23 3.65
CA LEU A 36 -9.32 3.48 4.19
C LEU A 36 -8.97 2.32 3.25
N HIS A 37 -7.75 2.33 2.74
CA HIS A 37 -7.25 1.29 1.86
C HIS A 37 -6.25 0.38 2.57
N TYR A 38 -6.35 -0.91 2.25
CA TYR A 38 -5.38 -1.92 2.64
C TYR A 38 -4.85 -2.65 1.40
N ALA A 39 -3.54 -2.63 1.21
CA ALA A 39 -2.87 -3.24 0.06
C ALA A 39 -1.84 -4.27 0.53
N THR A 40 -1.80 -5.42 -0.14
CA THR A 40 -0.89 -6.52 0.23
C THR A 40 0.27 -6.68 -0.75
N THR A 41 1.10 -7.69 -0.51
CA THR A 41 2.14 -8.12 -1.46
C THR A 41 1.48 -8.69 -2.72
N ILE A 42 1.96 -8.27 -3.87
CA ILE A 42 1.54 -8.80 -5.17
C ILE A 42 2.48 -9.98 -5.50
N THR A 43 1.92 -11.19 -5.67
CA THR A 43 2.70 -12.41 -5.98
C THR A 43 2.45 -12.90 -7.42
N PRO A 44 3.49 -12.98 -8.28
CA PRO A 44 3.36 -13.43 -9.67
C PRO A 44 2.86 -14.87 -9.80
N VAL A 45 3.35 -15.74 -8.93
CA VAL A 45 3.37 -17.20 -9.15
C VAL A 45 2.08 -17.89 -8.69
N ARG A 46 1.31 -17.29 -7.77
CA ARG A 46 0.13 -17.94 -7.18
C ARG A 46 -1.20 -17.49 -7.77
N GLY A 47 -1.25 -16.44 -8.59
CA GLY A 47 -2.52 -15.90 -9.11
C GLY A 47 -3.42 -15.23 -8.05
N ASP A 48 -3.11 -15.42 -6.76
CA ASP A 48 -3.83 -14.86 -5.62
C ASP A 48 -3.14 -13.57 -5.18
N SER A 49 -3.40 -12.46 -5.88
CA SER A 49 -2.93 -11.14 -5.47
C SER A 49 -4.12 -10.22 -5.23
N THR A 50 -4.45 -9.99 -3.95
CA THR A 50 -5.51 -9.07 -3.54
C THR A 50 -4.94 -7.65 -3.47
N LEU A 51 -5.43 -6.76 -4.33
CA LEU A 51 -4.85 -5.43 -4.51
C LEU A 51 -5.88 -4.34 -4.19
N GLY A 52 -5.84 -3.86 -2.95
CA GLY A 52 -6.72 -2.80 -2.49
C GLY A 52 -8.04 -3.35 -1.98
N LEU A 53 -8.15 -3.45 -0.67
CA LEU A 53 -9.43 -3.49 0.01
C LEU A 53 -9.77 -2.07 0.42
N GLU A 54 -10.98 -1.62 0.11
CA GLU A 54 -11.53 -0.33 0.50
C GLU A 54 -12.52 -0.54 1.65
N ASN A 55 -12.35 0.19 2.74
CA ASN A 55 -13.31 0.21 3.84
C ASN A 55 -13.95 1.60 3.89
N HIS A 56 -15.24 1.62 3.60
CA HIS A 56 -16.10 2.79 3.82
C HIS A 56 -16.57 2.80 5.28
N ASP A 57 -17.28 3.84 5.71
CA ASP A 57 -17.87 3.95 7.06
C ASP A 57 -18.73 2.73 7.49
N SER A 58 -19.11 1.88 6.53
CA SER A 58 -19.85 0.62 6.74
C SER A 58 -19.07 -0.48 7.48
N LYS A 59 -17.76 -0.33 7.73
CA LYS A 59 -16.88 -1.38 8.32
C LYS A 59 -16.77 -2.65 7.47
N GLU A 60 -17.16 -2.60 6.21
CA GLU A 60 -17.07 -3.71 5.26
C GLU A 60 -15.95 -3.46 4.26
N TRP A 61 -15.12 -4.48 4.04
CA TRP A 61 -14.09 -4.41 3.02
C TRP A 61 -14.64 -4.80 1.66
N VAL A 62 -14.46 -3.92 0.69
CA VAL A 62 -14.75 -4.18 -0.72
C VAL A 62 -13.43 -4.38 -1.45
N LEU A 63 -13.37 -5.43 -2.28
CA LEU A 63 -12.22 -5.65 -3.16
C LEU A 63 -12.26 -4.63 -4.31
N LYS A 64 -11.25 -3.76 -4.36
CA LYS A 64 -11.14 -2.72 -5.37
C LYS A 64 -10.51 -3.22 -6.67
N ASP A 65 -9.44 -3.99 -6.57
CA ASP A 65 -8.80 -4.63 -7.72
C ASP A 65 -8.28 -6.04 -7.38
N SER A 66 -8.40 -6.95 -8.34
CA SER A 66 -7.81 -8.28 -8.27
C SER A 66 -6.93 -8.48 -9.49
N LEU A 67 -5.63 -8.32 -9.28
CA LEU A 67 -4.68 -8.36 -10.37
C LEU A 67 -4.19 -9.79 -10.58
N SER A 68 -4.41 -10.33 -11.79
CA SER A 68 -3.55 -11.41 -12.29
C SER A 68 -2.26 -10.78 -12.79
N ILE A 69 -1.21 -10.75 -11.96
CA ILE A 69 0.06 -10.14 -12.38
C ILE A 69 0.62 -10.85 -13.62
N HIS A 70 0.30 -12.14 -13.81
CA HIS A 70 0.63 -12.87 -15.02
C HIS A 70 0.18 -12.15 -16.29
N LYS A 71 -1.01 -11.52 -16.29
CA LYS A 71 -1.50 -10.73 -17.41
C LYS A 71 -0.73 -9.42 -17.55
N LEU A 72 -0.43 -8.74 -16.45
CA LEU A 72 0.37 -7.52 -16.44
C LEU A 72 1.79 -7.74 -16.99
N PHE A 73 2.44 -8.86 -16.65
CA PHE A 73 3.76 -9.24 -17.18
C PHE A 73 3.74 -9.51 -18.69
N ILE A 74 2.65 -10.10 -19.19
CA ILE A 74 2.49 -10.36 -20.63
C ILE A 74 2.28 -9.05 -21.39
N ASP A 75 1.43 -8.18 -20.86
CA ASP A 75 1.04 -6.94 -21.52
C ASP A 75 2.13 -5.86 -21.42
N ASN A 76 3.01 -5.92 -20.40
CA ASN A 76 4.04 -4.92 -20.15
C ASN A 76 5.42 -5.52 -19.76
N PRO A 77 6.09 -6.26 -20.66
CA PRO A 77 7.34 -6.96 -20.34
C PRO A 77 8.56 -6.05 -20.14
N LEU A 78 8.52 -4.81 -20.65
CA LEU A 78 9.65 -3.86 -20.60
C LEU A 78 9.64 -2.94 -19.37
N SER A 79 8.52 -2.79 -18.69
CA SER A 79 8.38 -1.89 -17.54
C SER A 79 8.64 -2.56 -16.20
N ILE A 80 9.08 -3.82 -16.22
CA ILE A 80 9.18 -4.68 -15.05
C ILE A 80 10.59 -5.28 -14.97
N ASP A 81 11.38 -4.86 -13.99
CA ASP A 81 12.76 -5.32 -13.85
C ASP A 81 12.86 -6.77 -13.35
N HIS A 82 11.86 -7.23 -12.60
CA HIS A 82 11.86 -8.54 -11.95
C HIS A 82 10.48 -9.22 -12.02
N PRO A 83 10.13 -9.85 -13.16
CA PRO A 83 8.81 -10.41 -13.38
C PRO A 83 8.48 -11.63 -12.49
N GLU A 84 9.50 -12.30 -11.97
CA GLU A 84 9.33 -13.44 -11.08
C GLU A 84 9.34 -13.05 -9.59
N SER A 85 9.55 -11.76 -9.27
CA SER A 85 9.64 -11.31 -7.89
C SER A 85 8.30 -10.84 -7.35
N ASP A 86 8.03 -11.17 -6.09
CA ASP A 86 6.94 -10.56 -5.33
C ASP A 86 7.18 -9.04 -5.21
N TYR A 87 6.11 -8.24 -5.26
CA TYR A 87 6.17 -6.79 -5.03
C TYR A 87 5.48 -6.44 -3.72
N HIS A 88 6.14 -5.64 -2.89
CA HIS A 88 5.56 -5.10 -1.66
C HIS A 88 4.99 -3.72 -1.92
N THR A 89 3.75 -3.48 -1.47
CA THR A 89 3.19 -2.13 -1.46
C THR A 89 3.84 -1.32 -0.35
N VAL A 90 4.45 -0.19 -0.70
CA VAL A 90 5.13 0.73 0.24
C VAL A 90 4.38 2.04 0.45
N GLY A 91 3.37 2.31 -0.39
CA GLY A 91 2.53 3.50 -0.26
C GLY A 91 1.28 3.43 -1.11
N ILE A 92 0.31 4.28 -0.76
CA ILE A 92 -0.97 4.46 -1.47
C ILE A 92 -1.09 5.96 -1.74
N HIS A 93 -1.38 6.34 -2.98
CA HIS A 93 -1.57 7.75 -3.33
C HIS A 93 -2.85 8.29 -2.66
N PRO A 94 -2.81 9.48 -2.03
CA PRO A 94 -3.94 10.00 -1.24
C PRO A 94 -5.17 10.38 -2.09
N ASP A 95 -4.97 10.69 -3.37
CA ASP A 95 -6.06 11.19 -4.22
C ASP A 95 -6.35 10.30 -5.44
N CYS A 96 -5.52 9.28 -5.68
CA CYS A 96 -5.56 8.49 -6.91
C CYS A 96 -5.50 7.00 -6.57
N ASP A 97 -6.04 6.19 -7.47
CA ASP A 97 -6.02 4.73 -7.38
C ASP A 97 -4.62 4.18 -7.73
N THR A 98 -3.58 4.74 -7.14
CA THR A 98 -2.18 4.43 -7.45
C THR A 98 -1.48 3.84 -6.23
N LEU A 99 -0.86 2.69 -6.42
CA LEU A 99 -0.03 2.02 -5.43
C LEU A 99 1.44 2.21 -5.77
N PHE A 100 2.27 2.43 -4.75
CA PHE A 100 3.72 2.43 -4.87
C PHE A 100 4.28 1.09 -4.42
N LEU A 101 5.11 0.49 -5.26
CA LEU A 101 5.54 -0.89 -5.17
C LEU A 101 7.05 -0.99 -5.23
N VAL A 102 7.62 -1.94 -4.49
CA VAL A 102 9.04 -2.31 -4.60
C VAL A 102 9.16 -3.83 -4.73
N PRO A 103 10.04 -4.34 -5.60
CA PRO A 103 10.25 -5.77 -5.71
C PRO A 103 10.99 -6.29 -4.48
N LYS A 104 10.61 -7.47 -3.99
CA LYS A 104 11.27 -8.18 -2.89
C LYS A 104 12.72 -8.52 -3.21
N ARG A 105 13.02 -8.71 -4.50
CA ARG A 105 14.39 -8.85 -5.02
C ARG A 105 14.58 -7.79 -6.09
N GLY A 106 15.54 -6.91 -5.87
CA GLY A 106 15.77 -5.76 -6.74
C GLY A 106 15.82 -4.49 -5.93
N ALA A 107 15.98 -3.40 -6.64
CA ALA A 107 16.04 -2.08 -6.06
C ALA A 107 15.41 -1.15 -7.11
N SER A 108 14.09 -1.23 -7.28
CA SER A 108 13.35 -0.27 -8.10
C SER A 108 12.05 0.10 -7.41
N LEU A 109 11.60 1.33 -7.67
CA LEU A 109 10.33 1.87 -7.22
C LEU A 109 9.41 1.92 -8.41
N ALA A 110 8.26 1.27 -8.31
CA ALA A 110 7.23 1.27 -9.34
C ALA A 110 5.93 1.89 -8.84
N SER A 111 5.11 2.35 -9.77
CA SER A 111 3.71 2.69 -9.54
C SER A 111 2.80 1.73 -10.29
N TYR A 112 1.68 1.39 -9.67
CA TYR A 112 0.58 0.68 -10.32
C TYR A 112 -0.69 1.51 -10.22
N ASP A 113 -1.25 1.90 -11.36
CA ASP A 113 -2.55 2.55 -11.48
C ASP A 113 -3.63 1.46 -11.56
N MET A 114 -4.42 1.30 -10.50
CA MET A 114 -5.48 0.30 -10.40
C MET A 114 -6.67 0.62 -11.33
N ARG A 115 -6.89 1.91 -11.65
CA ARG A 115 -8.01 2.32 -12.50
C ARG A 115 -7.77 1.95 -13.95
N HIS A 116 -6.55 2.13 -14.43
CA HIS A 116 -6.17 1.84 -15.82
C HIS A 116 -5.40 0.53 -15.97
N GLN A 117 -5.06 -0.13 -14.87
CA GLN A 117 -4.25 -1.35 -14.80
C GLN A 117 -2.88 -1.20 -15.46
N ILE A 118 -2.24 -0.05 -15.23
CA ILE A 118 -0.94 0.30 -15.82
C ILE A 118 0.16 0.19 -14.77
N PHE A 119 1.25 -0.49 -15.11
CA PHE A 119 2.45 -0.58 -14.29
C PHE A 119 3.60 0.20 -14.91
N CYS A 120 4.20 1.08 -14.12
CA CYS A 120 5.32 1.91 -14.53
C CYS A 120 6.47 1.78 -13.53
N ASN A 121 7.68 1.48 -14.00
CA ASN A 121 8.89 1.71 -13.21
C ASN A 121 9.13 3.22 -13.12
N ILE A 122 9.32 3.73 -11.90
CA ILE A 122 9.56 5.15 -11.63
C ILE A 122 11.06 5.40 -11.54
N LEU A 123 11.78 4.56 -10.78
CA LEU A 123 13.18 4.78 -10.45
C LEU A 123 13.88 3.47 -10.09
N ASP A 124 15.09 3.27 -10.60
CA ASP A 124 16.02 2.28 -10.07
C ASP A 124 16.70 2.82 -8.81
N LEU A 125 16.39 2.23 -7.67
CA LEU A 125 17.09 2.42 -6.42
C LEU A 125 18.48 1.74 -6.56
N GLU A 126 19.57 2.40 -6.19
CA GLU A 126 20.90 1.81 -6.35
C GLU A 126 21.01 0.44 -5.65
N LYS A 127 21.72 -0.50 -6.30
CA LYS A 127 21.95 -1.87 -5.80
C LYS A 127 22.49 -1.82 -4.37
N GLY A 128 21.74 -2.39 -3.42
CA GLY A 128 22.10 -2.45 -2.01
C GLY A 128 21.09 -1.78 -1.08
N CYS A 129 20.10 -1.06 -1.62
CA CYS A 129 18.99 -0.50 -0.86
C CYS A 129 17.96 -1.58 -0.49
N LEU A 130 18.38 -2.59 0.28
CA LEU A 130 17.52 -3.65 0.83
C LEU A 130 16.72 -3.21 2.07
N SER A 131 16.81 -1.93 2.44
CA SER A 131 16.17 -1.42 3.65
C SER A 131 14.67 -1.32 3.49
N ARG A 132 13.95 -1.76 4.52
CA ARG A 132 12.50 -1.59 4.68
C ARG A 132 12.13 -0.12 4.42
N HIS A 133 11.42 0.14 3.32
CA HIS A 133 10.88 1.46 3.03
C HIS A 133 9.83 1.79 4.08
N LEU A 134 10.01 2.93 4.76
CA LEU A 134 9.03 3.45 5.70
C LEU A 134 8.44 4.73 5.10
N PRO A 135 7.13 4.93 5.20
CA PRO A 135 6.54 6.21 4.85
C PRO A 135 7.22 7.31 5.66
N TYR A 136 7.56 8.42 5.00
CA TYR A 136 8.04 9.60 5.69
C TYR A 136 6.96 10.08 6.65
N VAL A 137 7.27 10.11 7.94
CA VAL A 137 6.41 10.72 8.97
C VAL A 137 6.98 12.11 9.24
N PRO A 138 6.32 13.19 8.77
CA PRO A 138 6.76 14.54 9.07
C PRO A 138 6.78 14.73 10.59
N LEU A 139 7.89 15.26 11.11
CA LEU A 139 7.95 15.66 12.51
C LEU A 139 7.12 16.94 12.67
N PHE A 140 5.86 16.80 13.05
CA PHE A 140 5.05 17.92 13.49
C PHE A 140 5.53 18.37 14.87
N SER A 141 6.51 19.26 14.88
CA SER A 141 6.91 19.99 16.08
C SER A 141 6.16 21.31 16.10
N GLU A 142 4.90 21.28 16.52
CA GLU A 142 4.24 22.52 16.92
C GLU A 142 4.93 22.99 18.21
N SER A 143 5.61 24.14 18.13
CA SER A 143 5.93 24.91 19.31
C SER A 143 4.60 25.27 19.97
N LEU A 144 4.38 24.78 21.17
CA LEU A 144 3.32 25.21 22.06
C LEU A 144 3.62 26.68 22.39
N ALA A 145 3.22 27.58 21.48
CA ALA A 145 3.23 29.00 21.77
C ALA A 145 2.20 29.18 22.88
N ASP A 146 2.71 29.53 24.06
CA ASP A 146 1.96 29.72 25.28
C ASP A 146 0.61 30.37 25.01
N ALA A 147 -0.44 29.69 25.45
CA ALA A 147 -1.66 30.36 25.83
C ALA A 147 -1.32 31.23 27.04
N ASP A 148 -0.90 32.47 26.81
CA ASP A 148 -1.03 33.52 27.82
C ASP A 148 -1.18 34.89 27.15
N GLY A 149 -2.43 35.33 27.08
CA GLY A 149 -2.84 36.66 26.69
C GLY A 149 -4.19 36.96 27.33
N GLN A 150 -4.13 37.67 28.46
CA GLN A 150 -5.21 38.12 29.34
C GLN A 150 -6.48 38.65 28.65
#